data_AF-A0A8T4TNR9-F1
#
_entry.id   AF-A0A8T4TNR9-F1
#
_cell.length_a   1.000
_cell.length_b   1.000
_cell.length_c   1.000
_cell.angle_alpha   90.00
_cell.angle_beta   90.00
_cell.angle_gamma   90.00
#
_symmetry.space_group_name_H-M   'P 1'
#
loop_
_entity.id
_entity.type
_entity.pdbx_description
1 polymer ?
#
loop_
_entity_poly.entity_id
_entity_poly.type
_entity_poly.pdbx_seq_one_letter_code
_entity_poly.pdbx_strand_id
1 'polypeptide(L)'
;MDWKIFLYVFLIFVFLIFIKISRFRVNGKKILSLPLRILFALFFPLLLVVLLVFSSVFFLFLFIFLVFLFFLFFVLGRIRLYSRKKKNVSDDIITVHRVKRK
;
A
#
# COMPACT_ATOMS: atom_id res chain seq x y z
N MET A 1 -1.22 -15.06 -20.99
CA MET A 1 -2.45 -15.50 -20.29
C MET A 1 -3.10 -14.28 -19.66
N ASP A 2 -4.34 -13.96 -20.02
CA ASP A 2 -5.06 -12.83 -19.46
C ASP A 2 -5.29 -13.00 -17.95
N TRP A 3 -4.76 -12.08 -17.14
CA TRP A 3 -4.99 -11.97 -15.69
C TRP A 3 -6.46 -12.07 -15.28
N LYS A 4 -7.38 -11.74 -16.19
CA LYS A 4 -8.84 -11.91 -16.06
C LYS A 4 -9.24 -13.36 -15.79
N ILE A 5 -8.56 -14.35 -16.38
CA ILE A 5 -8.85 -15.78 -16.20
C ILE A 5 -8.59 -16.19 -14.75
N PHE A 6 -7.47 -15.75 -14.16
CA PHE A 6 -7.17 -16.00 -12.75
C PHE A 6 -8.21 -15.36 -11.82
N LEU A 7 -8.69 -14.16 -12.17
CA LEU A 7 -9.75 -13.49 -11.41
C LEU A 7 -11.07 -14.27 -11.45
N TYR A 8 -11.48 -14.77 -12.62
CA TYR A 8 -12.69 -15.61 -12.75
C TYR A 8 -12.57 -16.92 -11.99
N VAL A 9 -11.43 -17.61 -12.09
CA VAL A 9 -11.17 -18.85 -11.35
C VAL A 9 -11.20 -18.61 -9.84
N PHE A 10 -10.60 -17.51 -9.38
CA PHE A 10 -10.64 -17.11 -7.98
C PHE A 10 -12.07 -16.82 -7.50
N LEU A 11 -12.87 -16.09 -8.28
CA LEU A 11 -14.28 -15.82 -7.98
C LEU A 11 -15.11 -17.11 -7.86
N ILE A 12 -14.91 -18.06 -8.79
CA ILE A 12 -15.55 -19.38 -8.75
C ILE A 12 -15.15 -20.14 -7.48
N PHE A 13 -13.86 -20.11 -7.13
CA PHE A 13 -13.34 -20.79 -5.94
C PHE A 13 -13.92 -20.21 -4.64
N VAL A 14 -13.97 -18.88 -4.52
CA VAL A 14 -14.61 -18.17 -3.40
C VAL A 14 -16.09 -18.53 -3.31
N PHE A 15 -16.79 -18.57 -4.44
CA PHE A 15 -18.20 -18.96 -4.50
C PHE A 15 -18.44 -20.39 -3.99
N LEU A 16 -17.58 -21.35 -4.40
CA LEU A 16 -17.65 -22.74 -3.93
C LEU A 16 -17.42 -22.86 -2.42
N ILE A 17 -16.45 -22.12 -1.87
CA ILE A 17 -16.20 -22.06 -0.43
C ILE A 17 -17.44 -21.55 0.32
N PHE A 18 -18.10 -20.51 -0.20
CA PHE A 18 -19.32 -19.97 0.39
C PHE A 18 -20.50 -20.94 0.35
N ILE A 19 -20.69 -21.66 -0.76
CA ILE A 19 -21.68 -22.74 -0.85
C ILE A 19 -21.42 -23.80 0.23
N LYS A 20 -20.15 -24.12 0.49
CA LYS A 20 -19.76 -25.10 1.51
C LYS A 20 -20.03 -24.58 2.92
N ILE A 21 -19.65 -23.34 3.23
CA ILE A 21 -19.91 -22.68 4.53
C ILE A 21 -21.41 -22.52 4.77
N SER A 22 -22.21 -22.23 3.75
CA SER A 22 -23.67 -22.16 3.83
C SER A 22 -24.29 -23.45 4.40
N ARG A 23 -23.68 -24.62 4.20
CA ARG A 23 -24.20 -25.89 4.74
C ARG A 23 -23.93 -26.10 6.24
N PHE A 24 -23.13 -25.23 6.87
CA PHE A 24 -22.86 -25.35 8.31
C PHE A 24 -24.16 -25.24 9.12
N ARG A 25 -24.38 -26.23 9.98
CA ARG A 25 -25.44 -26.24 10.99
C ARG A 25 -24.75 -26.20 12.35
N VAL A 26 -25.13 -25.26 13.20
CA VAL A 26 -24.68 -25.19 14.60
C VAL A 26 -25.87 -25.60 15.45
N ASN A 27 -25.67 -26.57 16.36
CA ASN A 27 -26.73 -27.14 17.21
C ASN A 27 -27.99 -27.63 16.46
N GLY A 28 -27.80 -28.27 15.30
CA GLY A 28 -28.90 -28.85 14.52
C GLY A 28 -29.83 -27.84 13.84
N LYS A 29 -29.75 -26.55 14.19
CA LYS A 29 -30.47 -25.46 13.53
C LYS A 29 -29.65 -24.89 12.37
N LYS A 30 -30.32 -24.65 11.25
CA LYS A 30 -29.71 -23.91 10.13
C LYS A 30 -29.47 -22.48 10.62
N ILE A 31 -28.22 -22.05 10.62
CA ILE A 31 -27.79 -20.71 11.08
C ILE A 31 -28.37 -19.61 10.18
N LEU A 32 -28.50 -19.90 8.89
CA LEU A 32 -28.98 -18.97 7.87
C LEU A 32 -30.19 -19.56 7.17
N SER A 33 -31.29 -18.79 7.16
CA SER A 33 -32.46 -19.07 6.33
C SER A 33 -32.06 -19.09 4.84
N LEU A 34 -32.78 -19.87 4.04
CA LEU A 34 -32.56 -20.00 2.60
C LEU A 34 -32.40 -18.65 1.86
N PRO A 35 -33.25 -17.63 2.10
CA PRO A 35 -33.09 -16.32 1.45
C PRO A 35 -31.81 -15.59 1.88
N LEU A 36 -31.41 -15.66 3.16
CA LEU A 36 -30.16 -15.06 3.62
C LEU A 36 -28.94 -15.67 2.92
N ARG A 37 -28.96 -16.98 2.63
CA ARG A 37 -27.84 -17.65 1.94
C ARG A 37 -27.61 -17.11 0.54
N ILE A 38 -28.69 -16.87 -0.20
CA ILE A 38 -28.62 -16.33 -1.56
C ILE A 38 -28.10 -14.88 -1.51
N LEU A 39 -28.60 -14.11 -0.54
CA LEU A 39 -28.18 -12.74 -0.33
C LEU A 39 -26.67 -12.66 -0.01
N PHE A 40 -26.19 -13.47 0.93
CA PHE A 40 -24.76 -13.55 1.25
C PHE A 40 -23.90 -14.06 0.08
N ALA A 41 -24.37 -15.08 -0.66
CA ALA A 41 -23.64 -15.63 -1.80
C ALA A 41 -23.48 -14.61 -2.95
N LEU A 42 -24.39 -13.64 -3.07
CA LEU A 42 -24.30 -12.58 -4.08
C LEU A 42 -23.54 -11.35 -3.57
N PHE A 43 -23.78 -10.94 -2.32
CA PHE A 43 -23.21 -9.73 -1.74
C PHE A 43 -21.74 -9.91 -1.35
N PHE A 44 -21.35 -11.09 -0.88
CA PHE A 44 -20.00 -11.31 -0.38
C PHE A 44 -18.92 -11.31 -1.47
N PRO A 45 -19.10 -11.97 -2.64
CA PRO A 45 -18.13 -11.85 -3.73
C PRO A 45 -18.00 -10.40 -4.20
N LEU A 46 -19.12 -9.68 -4.26
CA LEU A 46 -19.13 -8.27 -4.62
C LEU A 46 -18.35 -7.43 -3.59
N LEU A 47 -18.61 -7.63 -2.30
CA LEU A 47 -17.89 -6.97 -1.21
C LEU A 47 -16.38 -7.24 -1.30
N LEU A 48 -16.00 -8.48 -1.57
CA LEU A 48 -14.61 -8.90 -1.67
C LEU A 48 -13.91 -8.26 -2.88
N VAL A 49 -14.59 -8.16 -4.02
CA VAL A 49 -14.10 -7.42 -5.19
C VAL A 49 -13.93 -5.94 -4.88
N VAL A 50 -14.91 -5.31 -4.23
CA VAL A 50 -14.82 -3.90 -3.80
C VAL A 50 -13.64 -3.70 -2.84
N LEU A 51 -13.45 -4.58 -1.87
CA LEU A 51 -12.32 -4.56 -0.93
C LEU A 51 -10.97 -4.69 -1.64
N LEU A 52 -10.84 -5.60 -2.61
CA LEU A 52 -9.61 -5.77 -3.40
C LEU A 52 -9.30 -4.53 -4.23
N VAL A 53 -10.31 -3.96 -4.91
CA VAL A 53 -10.14 -2.73 -5.70
C VAL A 53 -9.74 -1.58 -4.79
N PHE A 54 -10.43 -1.40 -3.66
CA PHE A 54 -10.14 -0.33 -2.71
C PHE A 54 -8.75 -0.49 -2.09
N SER A 55 -8.36 -1.71 -1.74
CA SER A 55 -7.03 -2.03 -1.23
C SER A 55 -5.95 -1.73 -2.28
N SER A 56 -6.17 -2.09 -3.54
CA SER A 56 -5.22 -1.78 -4.62
C SER A 56 -5.04 -0.28 -4.81
N VAL A 57 -6.13 0.49 -4.78
CA VAL A 57 -6.07 1.96 -4.87
C VAL A 57 -5.34 2.53 -3.66
N PHE A 58 -5.64 2.06 -2.45
CA PHE A 58 -4.98 2.48 -1.23
C PHE A 58 -3.46 2.22 -1.27
N PHE A 59 -3.04 1.03 -1.71
CA PHE A 59 -1.62 0.71 -1.87
C PHE A 59 -0.92 1.59 -2.91
N LEU A 60 -1.62 1.97 -3.98
CA LEU A 60 -1.08 2.88 -4.98
C LEU A 60 -0.85 4.28 -4.39
N PHE A 61 -1.80 4.80 -3.63
CA PHE A 61 -1.62 6.06 -2.88
C PHE A 61 -0.50 5.97 -1.86
N LEU A 62 -0.42 4.87 -1.10
CA LEU A 62 0.65 4.61 -0.14
C LEU A 62 2.03 4.63 -0.81
N PHE A 63 2.15 3.99 -1.98
CA PHE A 63 3.39 3.95 -2.74
C PHE A 63 3.80 5.35 -3.24
N ILE A 64 2.86 6.10 -3.82
CA ILE A 64 3.12 7.49 -4.25
C ILE A 64 3.57 8.34 -3.06
N PHE A 65 2.88 8.22 -1.93
CA PHE A 65 3.22 8.93 -0.71
C PHE A 65 4.63 8.58 -0.21
N LEU A 66 5.00 7.28 -0.23
CA LEU A 66 6.32 6.82 0.17
C LEU A 66 7.43 7.38 -0.74
N VAL A 67 7.19 7.38 -2.06
CA VAL A 67 8.13 7.97 -3.05
C VAL A 67 8.28 9.47 -2.81
N PHE A 68 7.18 10.17 -2.57
CA PHE A 68 7.20 11.60 -2.25
C PHE A 68 7.99 11.88 -0.97
N LEU A 69 7.76 11.09 0.08
CA LEU A 69 8.48 11.21 1.34
C LEU A 69 9.99 10.98 1.13
N PHE A 70 10.36 9.94 0.38
CA PHE A 70 11.75 9.66 0.04
C PHE A 70 12.40 10.82 -0.73
N PHE A 71 11.69 11.39 -1.70
CA PHE A 71 12.17 12.55 -2.45
C PHE A 71 12.38 13.76 -1.53
N LEU A 72 11.46 14.02 -0.61
CA LEU A 72 11.58 15.11 0.36
C LEU A 72 12.82 14.94 1.25
N PHE A 73 13.05 13.73 1.77
CA PHE A 73 14.25 13.40 2.54
C PHE A 73 15.53 13.57 1.72
N PHE A 74 15.52 13.16 0.44
CA PHE A 74 16.66 13.32 -0.44
C PHE A 74 17.01 14.80 -0.67
N VAL A 75 16.01 15.66 -0.90
CA VAL A 75 16.19 17.11 -1.05
C VAL A 75 16.75 17.74 0.23
N LEU A 76 16.16 17.42 1.39
CA LEU A 76 16.65 17.89 2.69
C LEU A 76 18.10 17.42 2.98
N GLY A 77 18.40 16.17 2.64
CA GLY A 77 19.75 15.59 2.78
C GLY A 77 20.77 16.30 1.90
N ARG A 78 20.44 16.55 0.62
CA ARG A 78 21.26 17.35 -0.30
C ARG A 78 21.53 18.75 0.26
N ILE A 79 20.50 19.45 0.76
CA ILE A 79 20.65 20.80 1.33
C ILE A 79 21.63 20.81 2.51
N ARG A 80 21.57 19.81 3.42
CA ARG A 80 22.55 19.68 4.52
C ARG A 80 23.97 19.46 4.02
N LEU A 81 24.16 18.65 2.99
CA LEU A 81 25.50 18.39 2.41
C LEU A 81 26.08 19.63 1.73
N TYR A 82 25.28 20.36 0.95
CA TYR A 82 25.72 21.63 0.34
C TYR A 82 26.03 22.69 1.40
N SER A 83 25.22 22.79 2.46
CA SER A 83 25.44 23.73 3.56
C SER A 83 26.73 23.42 4.34
N ARG A 84 27.01 22.14 4.66
CA ARG A 84 28.28 21.71 5.27
C ARG A 84 29.48 22.01 4.37
N LYS A 85 29.38 21.74 3.07
CA LYS A 85 30.48 22.00 2.13
C LYS A 85 30.79 23.50 2.01
N LYS A 86 29.76 24.37 2.06
CA LYS A 86 29.95 25.82 2.01
C LYS A 86 30.62 26.37 3.27
N LYS A 87 30.33 25.80 4.44
CA LYS A 87 30.93 26.20 5.72
C LYS A 87 32.42 25.84 5.84
N ASN A 88 32.82 24.65 5.39
CA ASN A 88 34.24 24.27 5.39
C ASN A 88 35.08 25.09 4.40
N VAL A 89 34.53 25.47 3.24
CA VAL A 89 35.25 26.29 2.27
C VAL A 89 35.40 27.76 2.73
N SER A 90 34.45 28.30 3.51
CA SER A 90 34.60 29.67 4.03
C SER A 90 35.61 29.78 5.17
N ASP A 91 35.75 28.75 6.02
CA ASP A 91 36.69 28.77 7.14
C ASP A 91 38.17 28.60 6.69
N ASP A 92 38.42 27.89 5.58
CA ASP A 92 39.77 27.76 5.00
C ASP A 92 40.23 29.00 4.22
N ILE A 93 39.32 29.73 3.55
CA ILE A 93 39.71 30.95 2.81
C ILE A 93 40.07 32.11 3.76
N ILE A 94 39.44 32.17 4.93
CA ILE A 94 39.72 33.20 5.94
C ILE A 94 41.07 32.98 6.63
N THR A 95 41.50 31.73 6.80
CA THR A 95 42.80 31.42 7.43
C THR A 95 43.98 31.71 6.50
N VAL A 96 43.87 31.45 5.19
CA VAL A 96 44.97 31.74 4.23
C VAL A 96 45.24 33.25 4.10
N HIS A 97 44.21 34.09 4.16
CA HIS A 97 44.40 35.55 4.14
C HIS A 97 45.04 36.10 5.42
N ARG A 98 44.96 35.37 6.55
CA ARG A 98 45.52 35.81 7.84
C ARG A 98 46.99 35.42 8.02
N VAL A 99 47.48 34.39 7.34
CA VAL A 99 48.85 33.89 7.50
C VAL A 99 49.86 34.67 6.63
N LYS A 100 49.41 35.38 5.59
CA LYS A 100 50.29 36.14 4.67
C LYS A 100 50.62 37.58 5.12
N ARG A 101 50.64 37.82 6.44
CA ARG A 101 51.20 39.04 7.04
C ARG A 101 52.16 38.67 8.18
N LYS A 102 53.39 38.33 7.80
CA LYS A 102 54.59 38.68 8.56
C LYS A 102 55.76 38.81 7.61
#